data_AF-A0A3S2BK93-F1
#
_entry.id   AF-A0A3S2BK93-F1
#
_cell.length_a   1.000
_cell.length_b   1.000
_cell.length_c   1.000
_cell.angle_alpha   90.00
_cell.angle_beta   90.00
_cell.angle_gamma   90.00
#
_symmetry.space_group_name_H-M   'P 1'
#
loop_
_entity.id
_entity.type
_entity.pdbx_description
1 polymer ?
#
loop_
_entity_poly.entity_id
_entity_poly.type
_entity_poly.pdbx_seq_one_letter_code
_entity_poly.pdbx_strand_id
1 'polypeptide(L)'
;IETDILGELLLSGPGAGGNATASAVIGDIADIAKSRPGFQHGPVFGRPAKELKPYKKAQMRSHAGGYFIRLTVHDRIGVFAAIAKRMADNDISLESIVQHAVNGEAAAQKTVILVTHETTEAAVRKAVDGITK
;
A
#
# COMPACT_ATOMS: atom_id res chain seq x y z
N ILE A 1 -4.61 4.10 13.05
CA ILE A 1 -4.22 5.52 13.23
C ILE A 1 -2.94 5.50 14.04
N GLU A 2 -1.85 6.06 13.53
CA GLU A 2 -0.61 6.21 14.28
C GLU A 2 -0.51 7.64 14.82
N THR A 3 -0.11 7.76 16.08
CA THR A 3 0.02 9.04 16.79
C THR A 3 1.36 9.09 17.52
N ASP A 4 1.84 10.30 17.76
CA ASP A 4 3.09 10.56 18.47
C ASP A 4 3.04 10.18 19.97
N ILE A 5 1.92 10.44 20.63
CA ILE A 5 1.76 10.24 22.08
C ILE A 5 1.06 8.92 22.41
N LEU A 6 -0.02 8.57 21.70
CA LEU A 6 -0.85 7.40 22.03
C LEU A 6 -0.41 6.13 21.30
N GLY A 7 0.57 6.22 20.38
CA GLY A 7 1.01 5.11 19.55
C GLY A 7 -0.05 4.72 18.51
N GLU A 8 -0.28 3.41 18.36
CA GLU A 8 -1.16 2.84 17.34
C GLU A 8 -2.58 2.57 17.87
N LEU A 9 -3.58 3.08 17.15
CA LEU A 9 -5.00 2.87 17.40
C LEU A 9 -5.64 2.12 16.21
N LEU A 10 -6.17 0.92 16.45
CA LEU A 10 -6.93 0.14 15.48
C LEU A 10 -8.44 0.29 15.73
N LEU A 11 -9.17 0.81 14.74
CA LEU A 11 -10.62 0.86 14.74
C LEU A 11 -11.14 -0.23 13.81
N SER A 12 -11.94 -1.17 14.34
CA SER A 12 -12.44 -2.32 13.59
C SER A 12 -13.96 -2.42 13.67
N GLY A 13 -14.59 -2.72 12.54
CA GLY A 13 -16.04 -2.83 12.39
C GLY A 13 -16.44 -2.91 10.91
N PRO A 14 -17.73 -3.12 10.61
CA PRO A 14 -18.22 -3.14 9.24
C PRO A 14 -18.10 -1.75 8.58
N GLY A 15 -17.29 -1.66 7.53
CA GLY A 15 -17.09 -0.41 6.76
C GLY A 15 -18.15 -0.14 5.67
N ALA A 16 -19.09 -1.08 5.47
CA ALA A 16 -20.15 -0.99 4.48
C ALA A 16 -21.39 -1.79 4.89
N GLY A 17 -22.50 -1.59 4.17
CA GLY A 17 -23.77 -2.27 4.39
C GLY A 17 -24.82 -1.37 5.04
N GLY A 18 -26.10 -1.61 4.72
CA GLY A 18 -27.21 -0.71 5.08
C GLY A 18 -27.24 -0.32 6.56
N ASN A 19 -27.18 -1.30 7.47
CA ASN A 19 -27.21 -1.03 8.91
C ASN A 19 -25.95 -0.31 9.42
N ALA A 20 -24.77 -0.68 8.91
CA ALA A 20 -23.51 -0.07 9.32
C ALA A 20 -23.44 1.40 8.89
N THR A 21 -23.82 1.69 7.65
CA THR A 21 -23.89 3.06 7.13
C THR A 21 -25.01 3.86 7.82
N ALA A 22 -26.19 3.27 8.04
CA ALA A 22 -27.28 3.94 8.76
C ALA A 22 -26.90 4.30 10.20
N SER A 23 -26.13 3.46 10.89
CA SER A 23 -25.62 3.76 12.23
C SER A 23 -24.77 5.04 12.25
N ALA A 24 -23.84 5.20 11.30
CA ALA A 24 -23.03 6.41 11.16
C ALA A 24 -23.91 7.65 10.88
N VAL A 25 -24.87 7.54 9.97
CA VAL A 25 -25.81 8.63 9.63
C VAL A 25 -26.65 9.05 10.84
N ILE A 26 -27.18 8.09 11.61
CA ILE A 26 -27.96 8.37 12.82
C ILE A 26 -27.10 9.04 13.89
N GLY A 27 -25.82 8.66 14.01
CA GLY A 27 -24.85 9.31 14.89
C GLY A 27 -24.71 10.80 14.59
N ASP A 28 -24.47 11.15 13.33
CA ASP A 28 -24.36 12.55 12.88
C ASP A 28 -25.67 13.33 13.12
N ILE A 29 -26.82 12.74 12.82
CA ILE A 29 -28.14 13.35 13.09
C ILE A 29 -28.32 13.61 14.59
N ALA A 30 -27.95 12.66 15.44
CA ALA A 30 -28.05 12.81 16.89
C ALA A 30 -27.11 13.92 17.40
N ASP A 31 -25.90 14.03 16.86
CA ASP A 31 -24.95 15.08 17.23
C ASP A 31 -25.42 16.48 16.77
N ILE A 32 -26.03 16.58 15.59
CA ILE A 32 -26.70 17.82 15.14
C ILE A 32 -27.90 18.13 16.05
N ALA A 33 -28.74 17.16 16.38
CA ALA A 33 -29.94 17.37 17.19
C ALA A 33 -29.64 17.75 18.65
N LYS A 34 -28.58 17.19 19.25
CA LYS A 34 -28.07 17.60 20.57
C LYS A 34 -27.60 19.05 20.59
N SER A 35 -27.18 19.56 19.44
CA SER A 35 -26.81 20.94 19.22
C SER A 35 -28.10 21.80 19.18
N ARG A 36 -28.68 22.09 20.34
CA ARG A 36 -29.78 23.07 20.51
C ARG A 36 -29.47 24.39 19.77
N PRO A 37 -30.49 25.16 19.32
CA PRO A 37 -30.35 26.08 18.20
C PRO A 37 -29.22 27.08 18.44
N GLY A 38 -28.08 26.84 17.75
CA GLY A 38 -27.01 27.83 17.62
C GLY A 38 -25.58 27.42 17.99
N PHE A 39 -25.28 26.27 18.62
CA PHE A 39 -23.90 26.05 19.09
C PHE A 39 -23.39 24.60 19.03
N GLN A 40 -22.81 24.22 17.89
CA GLN A 40 -21.63 23.34 17.89
C GLN A 40 -20.41 24.25 18.10
N HIS A 41 -19.84 24.25 19.31
CA HIS A 41 -18.71 25.13 19.69
C HIS A 41 -17.36 24.77 19.02
N GLY A 42 -17.31 23.71 18.21
CA GLY A 42 -16.09 23.19 17.61
C GLY A 42 -16.15 23.22 16.08
N PRO A 43 -15.09 23.65 15.39
CA PRO A 43 -14.98 23.44 13.95
C PRO A 43 -14.97 21.94 13.63
N VAL A 44 -15.57 21.55 12.49
CA VAL A 44 -15.76 20.15 12.06
C VAL A 44 -14.49 19.29 12.16
N PHE A 45 -13.33 19.89 11.89
CA PHE A 45 -12.03 19.21 11.92
C PHE A 45 -11.29 19.30 13.27
N GLY A 46 -11.95 19.77 14.34
CA GLY A 46 -11.29 20.17 15.58
C GLY A 46 -10.41 21.42 15.45
N ARG A 47 -10.22 21.95 14.23
CA ARG A 47 -9.52 23.21 13.91
C ARG A 47 -10.27 24.04 12.85
N PRO A 48 -10.27 25.38 12.94
CA PRO A 48 -10.90 26.23 11.93
C PRO A 48 -10.32 25.96 10.52
N ALA A 49 -11.19 25.84 9.52
CA ALA A 49 -10.78 25.51 8.14
C ALA A 49 -9.73 26.48 7.57
N LYS A 50 -9.84 27.77 7.94
CA LYS A 50 -8.90 28.84 7.55
C LYS A 50 -7.48 28.65 8.08
N GLU A 51 -7.28 27.81 9.10
CA GLU A 51 -5.98 27.52 9.70
C GLU A 51 -5.37 26.19 9.21
N LEU A 52 -6.09 25.46 8.35
CA LEU A 52 -5.57 24.24 7.77
C LEU A 52 -4.43 24.57 6.80
N LYS A 53 -3.38 23.74 6.83
CA LYS A 53 -2.30 23.83 5.84
C LYS A 53 -2.89 23.56 4.44
N PRO A 54 -2.46 24.28 3.39
CA PRO A 54 -2.86 23.97 2.04
C PRO A 54 -2.58 22.51 1.69
N TYR A 55 -3.55 21.86 1.04
CA TYR A 55 -3.38 20.49 0.58
C TYR A 55 -2.22 20.40 -0.42
N LYS A 56 -1.27 19.51 -0.17
CA LYS A 56 -0.20 19.16 -1.11
C LYS A 56 -0.38 17.71 -1.50
N LYS A 57 -0.72 17.47 -2.76
CA LYS A 57 -0.81 16.12 -3.32
C LYS A 57 0.57 15.44 -3.20
N ALA A 58 0.60 14.23 -2.66
CA ALA A 58 1.80 13.41 -2.67
C ALA A 58 2.19 13.07 -4.13
N GLN A 59 3.49 13.02 -4.41
CA GLN A 59 3.94 12.55 -5.71
C GLN A 59 3.65 11.05 -5.83
N MET A 60 2.98 10.66 -6.91
CA MET A 60 2.79 9.24 -7.20
C MET A 60 4.17 8.59 -7.38
N ARG A 61 4.34 7.36 -6.89
CA ARG A 61 5.59 6.58 -7.03
C ARG A 61 6.80 7.08 -6.23
N SER A 62 6.65 8.11 -5.41
CA SER A 62 7.70 8.53 -4.46
C SER A 62 7.62 7.81 -3.11
N HIS A 63 6.57 7.02 -2.89
CA HIS A 63 6.43 6.22 -1.68
C HIS A 63 7.46 5.09 -1.72
N ALA A 64 8.26 5.03 -0.67
CA ALA A 64 9.25 4.00 -0.47
C ALA A 64 8.62 2.88 0.36
N GLY A 65 8.72 1.63 -0.10
CA GLY A 65 8.11 0.48 0.57
C GLY A 65 8.63 -0.85 0.00
N GLY A 66 8.34 -1.94 0.71
CA GLY A 66 8.64 -3.28 0.23
C GLY A 66 7.67 -3.72 -0.87
N TYR A 67 8.19 -4.33 -1.92
CA TYR A 67 7.42 -4.86 -3.05
C TYR A 67 7.47 -6.38 -3.11
N PHE A 68 6.30 -6.97 -3.33
CA PHE A 68 6.11 -8.36 -3.73
C PHE A 68 5.99 -8.43 -5.26
N ILE A 69 6.90 -9.14 -5.92
CA ILE A 69 6.92 -9.27 -7.38
C ILE A 69 6.85 -10.75 -7.74
N ARG A 70 5.86 -11.12 -8.55
CA ARG A 70 5.69 -12.49 -9.07
C ARG A 70 5.96 -12.51 -10.57
N LEU A 71 6.97 -13.28 -10.97
CA LEU A 71 7.38 -13.45 -12.36
C LEU A 71 7.16 -14.91 -12.80
N THR A 72 6.77 -15.09 -14.05
CA THR A 72 6.82 -16.39 -14.73
C THR A 72 8.02 -16.38 -15.65
N VAL A 73 8.97 -17.29 -15.41
CA VAL A 73 10.27 -17.30 -16.10
C VAL A 73 10.51 -18.66 -16.73
N HIS A 74 11.29 -18.70 -17.80
CA HIS A 74 11.72 -19.98 -18.36
C HIS A 74 12.71 -20.68 -17.42
N ASP A 75 12.62 -22.01 -17.32
CA ASP A 75 13.55 -22.80 -16.50
C ASP A 75 14.89 -22.97 -17.23
N ARG A 76 15.74 -21.94 -17.15
CA ARG A 76 17.05 -21.90 -17.81
C ARG A 76 18.11 -21.39 -16.85
N ILE A 77 19.33 -21.89 -17.04
CA ILE A 77 20.50 -21.47 -16.28
C ILE A 77 20.70 -19.95 -16.46
N GLY A 78 20.97 -19.26 -15.36
CA GLY A 78 21.29 -17.81 -15.36
C GLY A 78 20.10 -16.87 -15.22
N VAL A 79 18.86 -17.36 -15.26
CA VAL A 79 17.65 -16.52 -15.11
C VAL A 79 17.63 -15.78 -13.76
N PHE A 80 17.94 -16.47 -12.66
CA PHE A 80 18.02 -15.85 -11.33
C PHE A 80 19.11 -14.78 -11.24
N ALA A 81 20.28 -15.07 -11.80
CA ALA A 81 21.38 -14.11 -11.83
C ALA A 81 21.02 -12.87 -12.65
N ALA A 82 20.33 -13.05 -13.79
CA ALA A 82 19.85 -11.93 -14.60
C ALA A 82 18.83 -11.07 -13.85
N ILE A 83 17.86 -11.69 -13.17
CA ILE A 83 16.86 -10.98 -12.35
C ILE A 83 17.54 -10.22 -11.21
N ALA A 84 18.38 -10.89 -10.42
CA ALA A 84 19.10 -10.28 -9.31
C ALA A 84 19.98 -9.11 -9.78
N LYS A 85 20.66 -9.28 -10.91
CA LYS A 85 21.46 -8.21 -11.53
C LYS A 85 20.59 -7.03 -11.95
N ARG A 86 19.45 -7.26 -12.62
CA ARG A 86 18.53 -6.18 -13.02
C ARG A 86 17.96 -5.41 -11.83
N MET A 87 17.70 -6.10 -10.72
CA MET A 87 17.29 -5.46 -9.47
C MET A 87 18.43 -4.61 -8.89
N ALA A 88 19.65 -5.16 -8.82
CA ALA A 88 20.83 -4.44 -8.34
C ALA A 88 21.19 -3.22 -9.20
N ASP A 89 21.10 -3.32 -10.53
CA ASP A 89 21.33 -2.22 -11.49
C ASP A 89 20.35 -1.03 -11.28
N ASN A 90 19.28 -1.23 -10.51
CA ASN A 90 18.28 -0.21 -10.17
C ASN A 90 18.25 0.09 -8.66
N ASP A 91 19.31 -0.25 -7.92
CA ASP A 91 19.46 -0.03 -6.48
C ASP A 91 18.34 -0.69 -5.64
N ILE A 92 17.86 -1.85 -6.08
CA ILE A 92 16.83 -2.63 -5.37
C ILE A 92 17.48 -3.78 -4.61
N SER A 93 17.40 -3.72 -3.29
CA SER A 93 17.80 -4.83 -2.41
C SER A 93 16.67 -5.86 -2.28
N LEU A 94 17.01 -7.13 -2.43
CA LEU A 94 16.08 -8.26 -2.25
C LEU A 94 16.12 -8.74 -0.80
N GLU A 95 14.96 -8.83 -0.17
CA GLU A 95 14.78 -9.49 1.12
C GLU A 95 14.70 -11.01 0.94
N SER A 96 13.91 -11.48 -0.04
CA SER A 96 13.83 -12.90 -0.36
C SER A 96 13.57 -13.16 -1.84
N ILE A 97 14.02 -14.32 -2.30
CA ILE A 97 13.78 -14.85 -3.63
C ILE A 97 13.38 -16.32 -3.52
N VAL A 98 12.19 -16.67 -4.01
CA VAL A 98 11.63 -18.02 -3.86
C VAL A 98 11.13 -18.53 -5.20
N GLN A 99 11.62 -19.69 -5.62
CA GLN A 99 11.07 -20.43 -6.75
C GLN A 99 10.07 -21.46 -6.27
N HIS A 100 8.83 -21.39 -6.76
CA HIS A 100 7.87 -22.46 -6.52
C HIS A 100 8.00 -23.51 -7.62
N ALA A 101 8.09 -24.78 -7.20
CA ALA A 101 7.91 -25.90 -8.11
C ALA A 101 6.44 -25.94 -8.54
N VAL A 102 6.20 -25.91 -9.85
CA VAL A 102 4.88 -26.21 -10.40
C VAL A 102 4.71 -27.72 -10.35
N ASN A 103 3.70 -28.23 -9.66
CA ASN A 103 3.37 -29.66 -9.65
C ASN A 103 2.90 -30.07 -11.05
N GLY A 104 3.78 -30.75 -11.79
CA GLY A 104 3.57 -31.18 -13.17
C GLY A 104 4.92 -31.34 -13.87
N GLU A 105 5.10 -32.48 -14.54
CA GLU A 105 6.32 -32.86 -15.25
C GLU A 105 6.88 -31.70 -16.09
N ALA A 106 8.16 -31.38 -15.87
CA ALA A 106 8.98 -30.55 -16.76
C ALA A 106 8.31 -29.29 -17.34
N ALA A 107 7.55 -28.54 -16.52
CA ALA A 107 7.04 -27.25 -16.97
C ALA A 107 8.21 -26.34 -17.35
N ALA A 108 8.33 -26.00 -18.64
CA ALA A 108 9.37 -25.11 -19.19
C ALA A 108 9.34 -23.69 -18.62
N GLN A 109 8.37 -23.40 -17.75
CA GLN A 109 8.18 -22.16 -17.03
C GLN A 109 8.04 -22.43 -15.53
N LYS A 110 8.66 -21.56 -14.71
CA LYS A 110 8.64 -21.60 -13.26
C LYS A 110 8.17 -20.25 -12.71
N THR A 111 7.55 -20.28 -11.55
CA THR A 111 7.14 -19.06 -10.85
C THR A 111 8.23 -18.63 -9.88
N VAL A 112 8.69 -17.40 -10.02
CA VAL A 112 9.65 -16.77 -9.12
C VAL A 112 8.97 -15.63 -8.38
N ILE A 113 9.12 -15.63 -7.06
CA ILE A 113 8.63 -14.60 -6.17
C ILE A 113 9.83 -13.85 -5.61
N LEU A 114 9.76 -12.52 -5.66
CA LEU A 114 10.76 -11.62 -5.11
C LEU A 114 10.08 -10.75 -4.06
N VAL A 115 10.67 -10.66 -2.88
CA VAL A 115 10.32 -9.66 -1.86
C VAL A 115 11.50 -8.71 -1.75
N THR A 116 11.24 -7.41 -1.81
CA THR A 116 12.25 -6.36 -1.79
C THR A 116 12.23 -5.64 -0.44
N HIS A 117 13.39 -5.12 -0.04
CA HIS A 117 13.45 -4.08 0.99
C HIS A 117 12.80 -2.78 0.46
N GLU A 118 12.81 -1.74 1.29
CA GLU A 118 12.27 -0.44 0.95
C GLU A 118 12.87 0.11 -0.36
N THR A 119 12.03 0.30 -1.37
CA THR A 119 12.40 0.90 -2.66
C THR A 119 11.23 1.70 -3.23
N THR A 120 11.39 2.35 -4.38
CA THR A 120 10.33 3.15 -5.02
C THR A 120 9.65 2.37 -6.15
N GLU A 121 8.36 2.64 -6.37
CA GLU A 121 7.61 2.04 -7.49
C GLU A 121 8.29 2.33 -8.83
N ALA A 122 8.90 3.51 -8.97
CA ALA A 122 9.59 3.91 -10.19
C ALA A 122 10.80 3.01 -10.48
N ALA A 123 11.62 2.71 -9.46
CA ALA A 123 12.75 1.80 -9.58
C ALA A 123 12.30 0.37 -9.92
N VAL A 124 11.28 -0.13 -9.21
CA VAL A 124 10.73 -1.47 -9.44
C VAL A 124 10.23 -1.64 -10.87
N ARG A 125 9.46 -0.67 -11.38
CA ARG A 125 8.97 -0.72 -12.77
C ARG A 125 10.11 -0.74 -13.77
N LYS A 126 11.10 0.13 -13.59
CA LYS A 126 12.28 0.20 -14.46
C LYS A 126 13.06 -1.13 -14.46
N ALA A 127 13.21 -1.77 -13.30
CA ALA A 127 13.86 -3.08 -13.18
C ALA A 127 13.07 -4.18 -13.89
N VAL A 128 11.75 -4.25 -13.67
CA VAL A 128 10.87 -5.25 -14.30
C VAL A 128 10.82 -5.08 -15.81
N ASP A 129 10.75 -3.86 -16.33
CA ASP A 129 10.80 -3.57 -17.77
C ASP A 129 12.13 -4.01 -18.43
N GLY A 130 13.21 -4.08 -17.64
CA GLY A 130 14.51 -4.60 -18.08
C GLY A 130 14.65 -6.12 -18.01
N ILE A 131 13.70 -6.81 -17.36
CA ILE A 131 13.63 -8.27 -17.26
C ILE A 131 12.71 -8.86 -18.34
N THR A 132 11.66 -8.14 -18.72
CA THR A 132 10.66 -8.58 -19.73
C THR A 132 11.12 -8.38 -21.18
N LYS A 133 12.23 -7.68 -21.40
CA LYS A 133 12.92 -7.56 -22.69
C LYS A 133 13.97 -8.65 -22.86
#